data_AF-A0A443RXC2-F1
#
_entry.id   AF-A0A443RXC2-F1
#
_cell.length_a   1.000
_cell.length_b   1.000
_cell.length_c   1.000
_cell.angle_alpha   90.00
_cell.angle_beta   90.00
_cell.angle_gamma   90.00
#
_symmetry.space_group_name_H-M   'P 1'
#
loop_
_entity.id
_entity.type
_entity.pdbx_description
1 polymer ?
#
loop_
_entity_poly.entity_id
_entity_poly.type
_entity_poly.pdbx_seq_one_letter_code
_entity_poly.pdbx_strand_id
1 'polypeptide(L)'
;MLMKSVETDAFLVELRRIQSTEVVLGVGKTSLIQQFLESHFTRDHKATQLTTNNENCFTFTMILNGTLYEVRILDMPLINYFPSNTLYEWTDYRGYALRRANGYLLVFDLTSPGQSNE
;
A
#
# COMPACT_ATOMS: atom_id res chain seq x y z
N MET A 1 24.10 11.70 -27.15
CA MET A 1 23.59 10.95 -25.99
C MET A 1 22.33 11.67 -25.52
N LEU A 2 21.15 11.25 -25.98
CA LEU A 2 19.88 11.86 -25.58
C LEU A 2 19.56 11.41 -24.14
N MET A 3 19.50 12.34 -23.19
CA MET A 3 18.77 12.11 -21.94
C MET A 3 17.29 12.00 -22.31
N LYS A 4 16.75 10.78 -22.34
CA LYS A 4 15.31 10.60 -22.40
C LYS A 4 14.73 11.09 -21.07
N SER A 5 13.77 12.00 -21.16
CA SER A 5 12.89 12.41 -20.07
C SER A 5 12.43 11.16 -19.31
N VAL A 6 12.71 11.11 -18.01
CA VAL A 6 12.07 10.13 -17.12
C VAL A 6 10.66 10.64 -16.91
N GLU A 7 9.70 10.09 -17.66
CA GLU A 7 8.28 10.29 -17.37
C GLU A 7 7.94 9.49 -16.10
N THR A 8 7.69 10.21 -15.02
CA THR A 8 7.27 9.63 -13.73
C THR A 8 5.78 9.30 -13.79
N ASP A 9 5.41 8.30 -14.58
CA ASP A 9 4.03 7.81 -14.62
C ASP A 9 3.88 6.62 -13.67
N ALA A 10 3.50 6.90 -12.42
CA ALA A 10 3.22 5.88 -11.43
C ALA A 10 2.04 4.98 -11.87
N PHE A 11 2.27 3.67 -11.89
CA PHE A 11 1.33 2.70 -12.45
C PHE A 11 0.08 2.47 -11.60
N LEU A 12 -1.04 2.38 -12.31
CA LEU A 12 -2.40 2.13 -11.86
C LEU A 12 -2.63 0.66 -11.49
N VAL A 13 -3.31 0.44 -10.37
CA VAL A 13 -4.04 -0.80 -10.08
C VAL A 13 -5.52 -0.47 -10.02
N GLU A 14 -6.29 -1.06 -10.94
CA GLU A 14 -7.73 -0.89 -11.07
C GLU A 14 -8.46 -1.48 -9.86
N LEU A 15 -9.25 -0.64 -9.16
CA LEU A 15 -10.15 -1.09 -8.11
C LEU A 15 -11.58 -0.79 -8.50
N ARG A 16 -12.36 -1.87 -8.69
CA ARG A 16 -13.81 -1.76 -8.69
C ARG A 16 -14.25 -1.33 -7.29
N ARG A 17 -15.07 -0.27 -7.27
CA ARG A 17 -15.89 0.28 -6.19
C ARG A 17 -15.97 -0.61 -4.93
N ILE A 18 -15.15 -0.31 -3.92
CA ILE A 18 -15.26 -0.93 -2.59
C ILE A 18 -16.17 -0.04 -1.73
N GLN A 19 -17.31 -0.59 -1.30
CA GLN A 19 -18.30 0.06 -0.45
C GLN A 19 -18.24 -0.36 1.03
N SER A 20 -17.22 -1.11 1.47
CA SER A 20 -17.06 -1.48 2.88
C SER A 20 -15.59 -1.63 3.24
N THR A 21 -15.07 -0.79 4.14
CA THR A 21 -13.74 -0.95 4.74
C THR A 21 -13.88 -1.71 6.05
N GLU A 22 -14.10 -3.02 5.99
CA GLU A 22 -13.63 -3.92 7.05
C GLU A 22 -12.15 -4.19 6.77
N VAL A 23 -11.26 -3.45 7.45
CA VAL A 23 -9.82 -3.66 7.32
C VAL A 23 -9.37 -4.67 8.38
N VAL A 24 -9.01 -5.87 7.94
CA VAL A 24 -8.66 -6.99 8.81
C VAL A 24 -7.17 -6.95 9.18
N LEU A 25 -6.85 -7.19 10.46
CA LEU A 25 -5.47 -7.30 10.95
C LEU A 25 -4.86 -8.65 10.55
N GLY A 26 -3.53 -8.73 10.47
CA GLY A 26 -2.86 -10.03 10.29
C GLY A 26 -2.93 -10.66 8.88
N VAL A 27 -3.55 -10.00 7.90
CA VAL A 27 -3.72 -10.54 6.52
C VAL A 27 -2.44 -10.69 5.69
N GLY A 28 -1.26 -10.40 6.25
CA GLY A 28 0.02 -10.63 5.57
C GLY A 28 0.56 -9.50 4.68
N LYS A 29 0.05 -8.26 4.79
CA LYS A 29 0.51 -7.08 3.99
C LYS A 29 2.04 -6.93 3.98
N THR A 30 2.64 -6.80 5.17
CA THR A 30 4.09 -6.61 5.34
C THR A 30 4.88 -7.78 4.78
N SER A 31 4.43 -9.01 5.07
CA SER A 31 5.09 -10.24 4.59
C SER A 31 5.05 -10.36 3.07
N LEU A 32 3.97 -9.93 2.41
CA LEU A 32 3.89 -9.88 0.94
C LEU A 32 4.90 -8.90 0.35
N ILE A 33 5.02 -7.71 0.94
CA ILE A 33 5.97 -6.68 0.48
C ILE A 33 7.41 -7.15 0.68
N GLN A 34 7.75 -7.68 1.86
CA GLN A 34 9.08 -8.21 2.17
C GLN A 34 9.44 -9.40 1.28
N GLN A 35 8.50 -10.32 1.04
CA GLN A 35 8.74 -11.45 0.15
C GLN A 35 8.99 -10.98 -1.29
N PHE A 36 8.28 -9.96 -1.76
CA PHE A 36 8.44 -9.42 -3.10
C PHE A 36 9.76 -8.66 -3.29
N LEU A 37 10.16 -7.82 -2.32
CA LEU A 37 11.34 -6.96 -2.45
C LEU A 37 12.64 -7.62 -1.98
N GLU A 38 12.56 -8.40 -0.91
CA GLU A 38 13.74 -8.91 -0.18
C GLU A 38 13.85 -10.43 -0.28
N SER A 39 12.87 -11.12 -0.88
CA SER A 39 12.78 -12.59 -0.85
C SER A 39 12.82 -13.17 0.57
N HIS A 40 12.28 -12.42 1.53
CA HIS A 40 12.30 -12.76 2.95
C HIS A 40 10.88 -12.92 3.50
N PHE A 41 10.71 -13.94 4.36
CA PHE A 41 9.47 -14.19 5.08
C PHE A 41 9.76 -14.62 6.52
N THR A 42 9.03 -14.02 7.47
CA THR A 42 9.00 -14.44 8.87
C THR A 42 7.58 -14.84 9.28
N ARG A 43 7.48 -15.85 10.16
CA ARG A 43 6.21 -16.26 10.77
C ARG A 43 5.81 -15.38 11.95
N ASP A 44 6.75 -14.63 12.51
CA ASP A 44 6.48 -13.74 13.64
C ASP A 44 5.66 -12.54 13.17
N HIS A 45 4.39 -12.51 13.56
CA HIS A 45 3.54 -11.37 13.25
C HIS A 45 3.85 -10.19 14.17
N LYS A 46 4.20 -9.06 13.55
CA LYS A 46 4.21 -7.75 14.20
C LYS A 46 3.26 -6.84 13.46
N ALA A 47 2.32 -6.24 14.18
CA ALA A 47 1.41 -5.26 13.58
C ALA A 47 2.22 -4.07 13.04
N THR A 48 1.95 -3.68 11.80
CA THR A 48 2.53 -2.49 11.19
C THR A 48 2.24 -1.28 12.08
N GLN A 49 3.27 -0.54 12.46
CA GLN A 49 3.17 0.75 13.16
C GLN A 49 3.79 1.80 12.27
N LEU A 50 3.13 2.94 12.08
CA LEU A 50 3.74 4.02 11.32
C LEU A 50 4.87 4.63 12.15
N THR A 51 6.10 4.56 11.64
CA THR A 51 7.24 5.18 12.28
C THR A 51 7.54 6.52 11.65
N THR A 52 8.08 7.46 12.43
CA THR A 52 8.47 8.80 11.95
C THR A 52 9.62 8.76 10.94
N ASN A 53 10.25 7.60 10.74
CA ASN A 53 11.46 7.43 9.95
C ASN A 53 11.21 6.80 8.57
N ASN A 54 9.95 6.72 8.11
CA ASN A 54 9.58 6.11 6.84
C ASN A 54 10.00 4.63 6.69
N GLU A 55 10.14 3.87 7.78
CA GLU A 55 10.57 2.47 7.72
C GLU A 55 9.57 1.55 6.99
N ASN A 56 8.33 2.03 6.83
CA ASN A 56 7.29 1.32 6.09
C ASN A 56 7.19 1.78 4.62
N CYS A 57 8.12 2.60 4.15
CA CYS A 57 8.14 3.11 2.80
C CYS A 57 9.21 2.39 1.97
N PHE A 58 8.78 1.53 1.07
CA PHE A 58 9.65 0.73 0.24
C PHE A 58 9.69 1.34 -1.16
N THR A 59 10.89 1.60 -1.67
CA THR A 59 11.07 2.13 -3.04
C THR A 59 11.87 1.14 -3.85
N PHE A 60 11.42 0.85 -5.07
CA PHE A 60 12.12 -0.01 -6.01
C PHE A 60 11.89 0.47 -7.43
N THR A 61 12.73 -0.01 -8.34
CA THR A 61 12.61 0.29 -9.76
C THR A 61 12.22 -0.99 -10.50
N MET A 62 11.27 -0.91 -11.41
CA MET A 62 10.88 -2.03 -12.26
C MET A 62 10.70 -1.62 -13.72
N ILE A 63 10.88 -2.56 -14.64
CA ILE A 63 10.55 -2.36 -16.05
C ILE A 63 9.24 -3.09 -16.32
N LEU A 64 8.23 -2.36 -16.79
CA LEU A 64 6.95 -2.91 -17.21
C LEU A 64 6.65 -2.41 -18.62
N ASN A 65 6.32 -3.33 -19.53
CA ASN A 65 6.02 -3.01 -20.93
C ASN A 65 7.11 -2.17 -21.64
N GLY A 66 8.38 -2.36 -21.27
CA GLY A 66 9.52 -1.64 -21.83
C GLY A 66 9.77 -0.24 -21.25
N THR A 67 8.97 0.19 -20.27
CA THR A 67 9.14 1.46 -19.57
C THR A 67 9.66 1.24 -18.16
N LEU A 68 10.55 2.12 -17.70
CA LEU A 68 11.13 2.10 -16.37
C LEU A 68 10.25 2.89 -15.39
N TYR A 69 9.89 2.27 -14.27
CA TYR A 69 9.08 2.86 -13.21
C TYR A 69 9.85 2.89 -11.90
N GLU A 70 9.83 4.02 -11.22
CA GLU A 70 10.13 4.11 -9.79
C GLU A 70 8.81 3.93 -9.03
N VAL A 71 8.72 2.87 -8.24
CA VAL A 71 7.53 2.50 -7.48
C VAL A 71 7.81 2.68 -6.00
N ARG A 72 6.86 3.32 -5.32
CA ARG A 72 6.87 3.48 -3.86
C ARG A 72 5.67 2.78 -3.27
N ILE A 73 5.92 1.85 -2.36
CA ILE A 73 4.91 1.17 -1.56
C ILE A 73 4.98 1.72 -0.14
N LEU A 74 3.84 2.15 0.39
CA LEU A 74 3.70 2.50 1.80
C LEU A 74 2.88 1.40 2.51
N ASP A 75 3.52 0.64 3.41
CA ASP A 75 2.83 -0.30 4.29
C ASP A 75 2.19 0.46 5.45
N MET A 76 0.86 0.57 5.43
CA MET A 76 0.13 1.36 6.41
C MET A 76 -0.40 0.48 7.55
N PRO A 77 -0.41 1.00 8.79
CA PRO A 77 -1.21 0.39 9.85
C PRO A 77 -2.69 0.38 9.48
N LEU A 78 -3.49 -0.28 10.31
CA LEU A 78 -4.95 -0.22 10.23
C LEU A 78 -5.43 1.24 10.21
N ILE A 79 -6.22 1.60 9.19
CA ILE A 79 -6.94 2.88 9.15
C ILE A 79 -8.38 2.66 9.59
N ASN A 80 -8.91 3.60 10.38
CA ASN A 80 -10.28 3.51 10.89
C ASN A 80 -11.32 3.90 9.83
N TYR A 81 -10.91 4.73 8.87
CA TYR A 81 -11.75 5.20 7.78
C TYR A 81 -10.87 5.75 6.66
N PHE A 82 -11.40 5.71 5.43
CA PHE A 82 -10.75 6.39 4.31
C PHE A 82 -11.13 7.88 4.30
N PRO A 83 -10.17 8.83 4.27
CA PRO A 83 -10.47 10.25 4.40
C PRO A 83 -11.31 10.76 3.22
N SER A 84 -12.46 11.35 3.53
CA SER A 84 -13.41 11.89 2.53
C SER A 84 -12.87 13.13 1.81
N ASN A 85 -11.97 13.86 2.45
CA ASN A 85 -11.35 15.06 1.90
C ASN A 85 -9.90 15.23 2.40
N THR A 86 -9.21 16.22 1.82
CA THR A 86 -7.81 16.53 2.12
C THR A 86 -7.65 16.97 3.57
N LEU A 87 -8.61 17.71 4.14
CA LEU A 87 -8.51 18.15 5.54
C LEU A 87 -8.41 16.96 6.50
N TYR A 88 -9.28 15.95 6.36
CA TYR A 88 -9.24 14.75 7.19
C TYR A 88 -7.97 13.91 6.99
N GLU A 89 -7.49 13.80 5.74
CA GLU A 89 -6.19 13.15 5.48
C GLU A 89 -5.06 13.89 6.22
N TRP A 90 -5.05 15.22 6.16
CA TRP A 90 -4.05 16.04 6.82
C TRP A 90 -4.20 16.12 8.33
N THR A 91 -5.34 15.82 8.94
CA THR A 91 -5.46 15.82 10.41
C THR A 91 -5.13 14.46 10.99
N ASP A 92 -5.64 13.39 10.38
CA ASP A 92 -5.70 12.07 11.02
C ASP A 92 -4.71 11.07 10.41
N TYR A 93 -4.28 11.31 9.16
CA TYR A 93 -3.41 10.41 8.40
C TYR A 93 -2.24 11.16 7.74
N ARG A 94 -1.64 12.12 8.48
CA ARG A 94 -0.49 12.89 8.01
C ARG A 94 0.63 11.97 7.53
N GLY A 95 1.07 12.16 6.30
CA GLY A 95 2.15 11.38 5.70
C GLY A 95 1.73 10.04 5.08
N TYR A 96 0.46 9.65 5.15
CA TYR A 96 -0.01 8.38 4.58
C TYR A 96 -0.28 8.47 3.08
N ALA A 97 -0.40 9.69 2.54
CA ALA A 97 -0.69 9.94 1.12
C ALA A 97 -1.93 9.18 0.60
N LEU A 98 -2.90 8.88 1.47
CA LEU A 98 -4.10 8.12 1.15
C LEU A 98 -4.83 8.67 -0.06
N ARG A 99 -4.98 9.98 -0.25
CA ARG A 99 -5.67 10.55 -1.43
C ARG A 99 -4.73 10.89 -2.58
N ARG A 100 -3.42 10.79 -2.36
CA ARG A 100 -2.37 11.09 -3.35
C ARG A 100 -1.77 9.84 -3.99
N ALA A 101 -2.03 8.66 -3.43
CA ALA A 101 -1.56 7.39 -3.98
C ALA A 101 -2.12 7.14 -5.38
N ASN A 102 -1.31 6.54 -6.25
CA ASN A 102 -1.72 6.16 -7.61
C ASN A 102 -2.54 4.86 -7.65
N GLY A 103 -2.61 4.12 -6.54
CA GLY A 103 -3.38 2.89 -6.39
C GLY A 103 -3.29 2.33 -4.97
N TYR A 104 -4.09 1.29 -4.67
CA TYR A 104 -4.08 0.61 -3.38
C TYR A 104 -4.02 -0.90 -3.58
N LEU A 105 -3.28 -1.58 -2.70
CA LEU A 105 -3.28 -3.03 -2.61
C LEU A 105 -4.26 -3.45 -1.52
N LEU A 106 -5.34 -4.13 -1.90
CA LEU A 106 -6.22 -4.78 -0.94
C LEU A 106 -5.76 -6.22 -0.71
N VAL A 107 -5.52 -6.55 0.56
CA VAL A 107 -5.07 -7.87 0.98
C VAL A 107 -6.14 -8.46 1.90
N PHE A 108 -6.59 -9.66 1.57
CA PHE A 108 -7.55 -10.44 2.34
C PHE A 108 -6.97 -11.82 2.59
N ASP A 109 -7.23 -12.35 3.79
CA ASP A 109 -6.89 -13.72 4.12
C ASP A 109 -8.06 -14.64 3.74
N LEU A 110 -7.80 -15.55 2.79
CA LEU A 110 -8.77 -16.52 2.28
C LEU A 110 -9.23 -17.52 3.36
N THR A 111 -8.42 -17.72 4.40
CA THR A 111 -8.72 -18.64 5.51
C THR A 111 -9.58 -17.98 6.59
N SER A 112 -9.71 -16.65 6.54
CA SER A 112 -10.61 -15.88 7.39
C SER A 112 -11.61 -15.10 6.51
N PRO A 113 -12.57 -15.78 5.85
CA PRO A 113 -13.67 -15.07 5.20
C PRO A 113 -14.37 -14.25 6.28
N GLY A 114 -14.34 -12.93 6.15
CA GLY A 114 -14.90 -12.00 7.14
C GLY A 114 -16.32 -12.42 7.51
N GLN A 115 -16.67 -12.31 8.78
CA GLN A 115 -18.04 -12.58 9.21
C GLN A 115 -18.94 -11.53 8.56
N SER A 116 -19.55 -11.88 7.42
CA SER A 116 -20.67 -11.13 6.88
C SER A 116 -21.81 -11.32 7.87
N ASN A 117 -21.99 -10.35 8.77
CA ASN A 117 -23.22 -10.26 9.54
C ASN A 117 -24.34 -9.99 8.52
N GLU A 118 -25.07 -11.05 8.17
CA GLU A 118 -26.40 -10.95 7.57
C GLU A 118 -27.39 -10.27 8.54
#